data_AF-A0A397U5K9-F1
#
_entry.id   AF-A0A397U5K9-F1
#
_cell.length_a   1.000
_cell.length_b   1.000
_cell.length_c   1.000
_cell.angle_alpha   90.00
_cell.angle_beta   90.00
_cell.angle_gamma   90.00
#
_symmetry.space_group_name_H-M   'P 1'
#
loop_
_entity.id
_entity.type
_entity.pdbx_description
1 polymer ?
#
loop_
_entity_poly.entity_id
_entity_poly.type
_entity_poly.pdbx_seq_one_letter_code
_entity_poly.pdbx_strand_id
1 'polypeptide(L)'
;MRAKVDKLVEQEMRKRPSQSKRDYASHFPSNFELFKESPILGTEYQRVQQGKPITEMDTSRYKLIEPDDKEDGRKQIQKFGANAWKLHNYQLEHELQQLQRTLEDYRQKILELNKQRKAEQIQAGSQIKALENKWTELIGQTLQLEMACASLETEIQQLKQYEQQLINDTAKQHEQQQSIDDSDK
;
A
#
# COMPACT_ATOMS: atom_id res chain seq x y z
N MET A 1 1.14 13.23 -3.10
CA MET A 1 1.27 11.88 -3.71
C MET A 1 -0.08 11.14 -3.71
N ARG A 2 -0.72 10.94 -2.55
CA ARG A 2 -2.00 10.21 -2.43
C ARG A 2 -3.08 10.65 -3.43
N ALA A 3 -3.43 11.94 -3.48
CA ALA A 3 -4.43 12.44 -4.43
C ALA A 3 -4.09 12.21 -5.92
N LYS A 4 -2.80 12.19 -6.28
CA LYS A 4 -2.37 11.89 -7.66
C LYS A 4 -2.51 10.39 -7.95
N VAL A 5 -2.12 9.54 -7.00
CA VAL A 5 -2.30 8.09 -7.09
C VAL A 5 -3.78 7.76 -7.18
N ASP A 6 -4.62 8.34 -6.32
CA ASP A 6 -6.06 8.11 -6.31
C ASP A 6 -6.70 8.50 -7.66
N LYS A 7 -6.31 9.63 -8.25
CA LYS A 7 -6.75 10.03 -9.60
C LYS A 7 -6.31 9.04 -10.68
N LEU A 8 -5.08 8.52 -10.60
CA LEU A 8 -4.60 7.51 -11.55
C LEU A 8 -5.35 6.19 -11.39
N VAL A 9 -5.59 5.76 -10.15
CA VAL A 9 -6.40 4.58 -9.84
C VAL A 9 -7.82 4.76 -10.40
N GLU A 10 -8.44 5.92 -10.21
CA GLU A 10 -9.77 6.22 -10.73
C GLU A 10 -9.83 6.16 -12.26
N GLN A 11 -8.83 6.73 -12.94
CA GLN A 11 -8.70 6.66 -14.41
C GLN A 11 -8.60 5.21 -14.90
N GLU A 12 -7.81 4.39 -14.21
CA GLU A 12 -7.67 2.97 -14.54
C GLU A 12 -8.94 2.17 -14.21
N MET A 13 -9.63 2.48 -13.11
CA MET A 13 -10.91 1.87 -12.78
C MET A 13 -12.01 2.20 -13.80
N ARG A 14 -12.00 3.40 -14.40
CA ARG A 14 -12.97 3.78 -15.45
C ARG A 14 -12.77 3.02 -16.76
N LYS A 15 -11.54 2.60 -17.07
CA LYS A 15 -11.21 1.84 -18.29
C LYS A 15 -11.46 0.34 -18.15
N ARG A 16 -11.67 -0.17 -16.93
CA ARG A 16 -11.74 -1.60 -16.67
C ARG A 16 -13.11 -2.18 -17.06
N PRO A 17 -13.18 -3.23 -17.91
CA PRO A 17 -14.44 -3.87 -18.24
C PRO A 17 -15.05 -4.59 -17.02
N SER A 18 -16.38 -4.55 -16.92
CA SER A 18 -17.15 -5.04 -15.75
C SER A 18 -16.92 -6.52 -15.40
N GLN A 19 -16.46 -7.33 -16.36
CA GLN A 19 -16.15 -8.75 -16.17
C GLN A 19 -14.85 -9.01 -15.39
N SER A 20 -14.00 -8.00 -15.21
CA SER A 20 -12.77 -8.10 -14.43
C SER A 20 -12.94 -7.54 -13.01
N LYS A 21 -14.15 -7.39 -12.46
CA LYS A 21 -14.24 -7.15 -11.01
C LYS A 21 -13.72 -8.43 -10.33
N ARG A 22 -12.56 -8.37 -9.67
CA ARG A 22 -12.17 -9.45 -8.74
C ARG A 22 -13.32 -9.52 -7.74
N ASP A 23 -13.98 -10.67 -7.67
CA ASP A 23 -15.17 -10.84 -6.83
C ASP A 23 -14.76 -10.84 -5.36
N TYR A 24 -14.49 -9.67 -4.77
CA TYR A 24 -14.35 -9.55 -3.32
C TYR A 24 -15.63 -10.02 -2.59
N ALA A 25 -16.76 -10.02 -3.31
CA ALA A 25 -18.05 -10.56 -2.86
C ALA A 25 -18.12 -12.11 -2.89
N SER A 26 -17.22 -12.82 -3.59
CA SER A 26 -17.21 -14.30 -3.57
C SER A 26 -16.73 -14.87 -2.24
N HIS A 27 -15.97 -14.08 -1.48
CA HIS A 27 -15.53 -14.38 -0.13
C HIS A 27 -16.55 -13.95 0.92
N PHE A 28 -17.63 -13.28 0.48
CA PHE A 28 -18.76 -12.99 1.34
C PHE A 28 -19.63 -14.24 1.38
N PRO A 29 -19.87 -14.84 2.56
CA PRO A 29 -20.76 -15.98 2.65
C PRO A 29 -22.12 -15.56 2.11
N SER A 30 -22.51 -16.13 0.97
CA SER A 30 -23.69 -15.73 0.19
C SER A 30 -25.01 -15.98 0.91
N ASN A 31 -24.99 -16.74 2.02
CA ASN A 31 -26.17 -17.14 2.78
C ASN A 31 -25.98 -16.84 4.28
N PHE A 32 -25.94 -15.57 4.65
CA PHE A 32 -26.15 -15.18 6.05
C PHE A 32 -27.64 -14.97 6.27
N GLU A 33 -28.32 -15.97 6.84
CA GLU A 33 -29.63 -15.70 7.44
C GLU A 33 -29.36 -14.95 8.74
N LEU A 34 -29.71 -13.67 8.79
CA LEU A 34 -29.58 -12.90 10.02
C LEU A 34 -30.46 -13.55 11.11
N PHE A 35 -29.89 -13.74 12.29
CA PHE A 35 -30.60 -14.18 13.50
C PHE A 35 -31.14 -15.63 13.50
N LYS A 36 -30.46 -16.58 12.85
CA LYS A 36 -30.82 -18.03 12.90
C LYS A 36 -31.11 -18.56 14.30
N GLU A 37 -30.31 -18.13 15.27
CA GLU A 37 -30.37 -18.59 16.65
C GLU A 37 -31.41 -17.84 17.49
N SER A 38 -31.96 -16.73 16.98
CA SER A 38 -32.93 -15.91 17.71
C SER A 38 -34.21 -15.72 16.90
N PRO A 39 -35.25 -16.52 17.21
CA PRO A 39 -36.56 -16.37 16.59
C PRO A 39 -37.13 -14.96 16.75
N ILE A 40 -36.87 -14.29 17.89
CA ILE A 40 -37.35 -12.94 18.20
C ILE A 40 -36.69 -11.88 17.31
N LEU A 41 -35.37 -11.95 17.12
CA LEU A 41 -34.69 -10.99 16.25
C LEU A 41 -35.00 -11.25 14.76
N GLY A 42 -35.22 -12.51 14.37
CA GLY A 42 -35.66 -12.86 13.02
C GLY A 42 -37.04 -12.29 12.67
N THR A 43 -38.01 -12.38 13.58
CA THR A 43 -39.35 -11.80 13.38
C THR A 43 -39.33 -10.28 13.36
N GLU A 44 -38.56 -9.64 14.24
CA GLU A 44 -38.36 -8.19 14.23
C GLU A 44 -37.68 -7.71 12.94
N TYR A 45 -36.68 -8.44 12.46
CA TYR A 45 -36.04 -8.15 11.17
C TYR A 45 -37.05 -8.20 10.02
N GLN A 46 -37.90 -9.23 9.96
CA GLN A 46 -38.98 -9.32 8.97
C GLN A 46 -40.00 -8.18 9.10
N ARG A 47 -40.37 -7.79 10.33
CA ARG A 47 -41.27 -6.65 10.59
C ARG A 47 -40.69 -5.35 10.05
N VAL A 48 -39.42 -5.08 10.35
CA VAL A 48 -38.70 -3.88 9.89
C VAL A 48 -38.53 -3.88 8.37
N GLN A 49 -38.19 -5.03 7.77
CA GLN A 49 -38.09 -5.18 6.31
C GLN A 49 -39.43 -4.88 5.62
N GLN A 50 -40.55 -5.21 6.26
CA GLN A 50 -41.91 -4.90 5.79
C GLN A 50 -42.36 -3.48 6.15
N GLY A 51 -41.53 -2.67 6.81
CA GLY A 51 -41.84 -1.29 7.19
C GLY A 51 -42.96 -1.14 8.21
N LYS A 52 -43.36 -2.21 8.89
CA LYS A 52 -44.42 -2.15 9.91
C LYS A 52 -43.90 -1.38 11.13
N PRO A 53 -44.69 -0.47 11.74
CA PRO A 53 -44.29 0.20 12.97
C PRO A 53 -44.04 -0.82 14.10
N ILE A 54 -43.27 -0.43 15.13
CA ILE A 54 -43.01 -1.31 16.26
C ILE A 54 -44.33 -1.62 16.97
N THR A 55 -44.58 -2.89 17.25
CA THR A 55 -45.74 -3.29 18.06
C THR A 55 -45.56 -2.67 19.44
N GLU A 56 -46.57 -1.95 19.93
CA GLU A 56 -46.55 -1.42 21.29
C GLU A 56 -46.37 -2.58 22.28
N MET A 57 -45.49 -2.38 23.26
CA MET A 57 -45.20 -3.39 24.27
C MET A 57 -46.49 -3.69 25.04
N ASP A 58 -46.89 -4.96 25.10
CA ASP A 58 -48.08 -5.37 25.85
C ASP A 58 -47.91 -5.03 27.33
N THR A 59 -48.54 -3.92 27.74
CA THR A 59 -48.54 -3.44 29.13
C THR A 59 -49.54 -4.18 30.00
N SER A 60 -50.32 -5.10 29.44
CA SER A 60 -51.29 -5.91 30.20
C SER A 60 -50.60 -6.77 31.25
N ARG A 61 -49.33 -7.16 31.03
CA ARG A 61 -48.48 -7.89 31.99
C ARG A 61 -47.98 -7.03 33.17
N TYR A 62 -47.87 -5.72 33.00
CA TYR A 62 -47.47 -4.78 34.06
C TYR A 62 -48.68 -4.20 34.82
N LYS A 63 -49.91 -4.53 34.39
CA LYS A 63 -51.05 -4.50 35.30
C LYS A 63 -50.77 -5.59 36.33
N LEU A 64 -50.48 -5.17 37.56
CA LEU A 64 -50.17 -6.04 38.68
C LEU A 64 -51.35 -6.99 38.94
N ILE A 65 -51.31 -8.17 38.32
CA ILE A 65 -52.05 -9.33 38.79
C ILE A 65 -51.07 -10.05 39.71
N GLU A 66 -51.36 -10.07 41.00
CA GLU A 66 -50.53 -10.71 41.99
C GLU A 66 -50.67 -12.23 41.87
N PRO A 67 -49.59 -12.99 41.59
CA PRO A 67 -49.60 -14.44 41.72
C PRO A 67 -49.37 -14.80 43.20
N ASP A 68 -50.08 -15.81 43.71
CA ASP A 68 -50.06 -16.23 45.13
C ASP A 68 -48.69 -16.76 45.62
N ASP A 69 -47.78 -17.18 44.72
CA ASP A 69 -46.55 -17.91 45.07
C ASP A 69 -45.24 -17.06 45.08
N LYS A 70 -45.25 -15.81 45.57
CA LYS A 70 -44.09 -14.89 45.55
C LYS A 70 -43.01 -15.12 46.62
N GLU A 71 -43.27 -15.92 47.64
CA GLU A 71 -42.40 -16.04 48.82
C GLU A 71 -41.08 -16.79 48.50
N ASP A 72 -41.14 -17.89 47.75
CA ASP A 72 -39.98 -18.77 47.55
C ASP A 72 -38.92 -18.18 46.60
N GLY A 73 -39.33 -17.58 45.49
CA GLY A 73 -38.41 -16.92 44.55
C GLY A 73 -37.66 -15.73 45.18
N ARG A 74 -38.36 -14.93 46.00
CA ARG A 74 -37.75 -13.81 46.75
C ARG A 74 -36.77 -14.31 47.80
N LYS A 75 -37.15 -15.33 48.57
CA LYS A 75 -36.26 -15.97 49.56
C LYS A 75 -35.00 -16.51 48.89
N GLN A 76 -35.10 -17.07 47.70
CA GLN A 76 -33.95 -17.64 47.00
C GLN A 76 -33.00 -16.56 46.47
N ILE A 77 -33.53 -15.49 45.89
CA ILE A 77 -32.72 -14.33 45.45
C ILE A 77 -32.05 -13.66 46.65
N GLN A 78 -32.76 -13.49 47.77
CA GLN A 78 -32.19 -12.90 48.98
C GLN A 78 -31.07 -13.77 49.58
N LYS A 79 -31.18 -15.10 49.50
CA LYS A 79 -30.18 -16.04 50.00
C LYS A 79 -28.95 -16.16 49.10
N PHE A 80 -29.12 -16.20 47.77
CA PHE A 80 -28.05 -16.55 46.84
C PHE A 80 -27.63 -15.44 45.87
N GLY A 81 -28.42 -14.39 45.71
CA GLY A 81 -28.18 -13.33 44.72
C GLY A 81 -26.85 -12.60 44.90
N ALA A 82 -26.48 -12.30 46.15
CA ALA A 82 -25.19 -11.65 46.44
C ALA A 82 -23.99 -12.53 46.06
N ASN A 83 -24.09 -13.85 46.28
CA ASN A 83 -23.03 -14.80 45.92
C ASN A 83 -22.96 -15.02 44.40
N ALA A 84 -24.10 -15.12 43.72
CA ALA A 84 -24.16 -15.22 42.27
C ALA A 84 -23.55 -14.00 41.57
N TRP A 85 -23.85 -12.80 42.08
CA TRP A 85 -23.28 -11.56 41.53
C TRP A 85 -21.76 -11.47 41.73
N LYS A 86 -21.24 -11.85 42.91
CA LYS A 86 -19.80 -11.91 43.17
C LYS A 86 -19.09 -12.91 42.26
N LEU A 87 -19.66 -14.10 42.05
CA LEU A 87 -19.10 -15.10 41.15
C LEU A 87 -19.05 -14.57 39.72
N HIS A 88 -20.13 -13.93 39.25
CA HIS A 88 -20.18 -13.34 37.92
C HIS A 88 -19.16 -12.20 37.76
N ASN A 89 -19.01 -11.34 38.78
CA ASN A 89 -18.02 -10.28 38.78
C ASN A 89 -16.59 -10.85 38.70
N TYR A 90 -16.27 -11.90 39.47
CA TYR A 90 -14.98 -12.60 39.37
C TYR A 90 -14.73 -13.20 37.98
N GLN A 91 -15.76 -13.80 37.36
CA GLN A 91 -15.67 -14.31 35.99
C GLN A 91 -15.37 -13.20 34.99
N LEU A 92 -16.08 -12.06 35.07
CA LEU A 92 -15.84 -10.91 34.21
C LEU A 92 -14.45 -10.32 34.38
N GLU A 93 -13.95 -10.23 35.62
CA GLU A 93 -12.58 -9.77 35.89
C GLU A 93 -11.54 -10.71 35.28
N HIS A 94 -11.78 -12.03 35.36
CA HIS A 94 -10.91 -13.03 34.75
C HIS A 94 -10.89 -12.92 33.22
N GLU A 95 -12.06 -12.81 32.58
CA GLU A 95 -12.18 -12.64 31.12
C GLU A 95 -11.50 -11.33 30.66
N LEU A 96 -11.70 -10.24 31.40
CA LEU A 96 -11.06 -8.96 31.13
C LEU A 96 -9.54 -9.07 31.16
N GLN A 97 -8.98 -9.77 32.16
CA GLN A 97 -7.52 -10.02 32.22
C GLN A 97 -7.02 -10.84 31.04
N GLN A 98 -7.76 -11.85 30.60
CA GLN A 98 -7.40 -12.65 29.42
C GLN A 98 -7.40 -11.80 28.14
N LEU A 99 -8.44 -10.98 27.94
CA LEU A 99 -8.53 -10.08 26.79
C LEU A 99 -7.41 -9.04 26.80
N GLN A 100 -7.05 -8.49 27.96
CA GLN A 100 -5.93 -7.57 28.08
C GLN A 100 -4.59 -8.23 27.72
N ARG A 101 -4.35 -9.47 28.16
CA ARG A 101 -3.14 -10.22 27.80
C ARG A 101 -3.04 -10.47 26.31
N THR A 102 -4.12 -10.97 25.70
CA THR A 102 -4.14 -11.23 24.25
C THR A 102 -3.93 -9.95 23.44
N LEU A 103 -4.53 -8.83 23.86
CA LEU A 103 -4.32 -7.53 23.23
C LEU A 103 -2.84 -7.12 23.29
N GLU A 104 -2.20 -7.27 24.45
CA GLU A 104 -0.79 -6.93 24.60
C GLU A 104 0.10 -7.85 23.74
N ASP A 105 -0.19 -9.15 23.68
CA ASP A 105 0.50 -10.08 22.78
C ASP A 105 0.41 -9.64 21.31
N TYR A 106 -0.78 -9.22 20.87
CA TYR A 106 -0.97 -8.69 19.52
C TYR A 106 -0.22 -7.38 19.30
N ARG A 107 -0.17 -6.48 20.30
CA ARG A 107 0.64 -5.25 20.22
C ARG A 107 2.11 -5.57 20.06
N GLN A 108 2.65 -6.50 20.86
CA GLN A 108 4.04 -6.92 20.75
C GLN A 108 4.35 -7.55 19.39
N LYS A 109 3.45 -8.40 18.87
CA LYS A 109 3.58 -8.96 17.51
C LYS A 109 3.60 -7.86 16.43
N ILE A 110 2.74 -6.86 16.54
CA ILE A 110 2.71 -5.71 15.60
C ILE A 110 4.02 -4.92 15.70
N LEU A 111 4.52 -4.67 16.91
CA LEU A 111 5.77 -3.95 17.13
C LEU A 111 6.96 -4.69 16.53
N GLU A 112 7.07 -6.00 16.75
CA GLU A 112 8.16 -6.80 16.19
C GLU A 112 8.10 -6.85 14.66
N LEU A 113 6.89 -7.03 14.08
CA LEU A 113 6.71 -6.94 12.63
C LEU A 113 7.14 -5.58 12.08
N ASN A 114 6.78 -4.48 12.74
CA ASN A 114 7.17 -3.14 12.29
C ASN A 114 8.67 -2.91 12.42
N LYS A 115 9.31 -3.44 13.46
CA LYS A 115 10.76 -3.41 13.66
C LYS A 115 11.47 -4.18 12.54
N GLN A 116 11.02 -5.40 12.23
CA GLN A 116 11.55 -6.21 11.14
C GLN A 116 11.41 -5.49 9.79
N ARG A 117 10.20 -5.02 9.46
CA ARG A 117 9.94 -4.25 8.23
C ARG A 117 10.86 -3.04 8.10
N LYS A 118 11.06 -2.30 9.21
CA LYS A 118 11.95 -1.15 9.22
C LYS A 118 13.41 -1.55 8.94
N ALA A 119 13.89 -2.64 9.52
CA ALA A 119 15.24 -3.14 9.27
C ALA A 119 15.44 -3.52 7.80
N GLU A 120 14.50 -4.29 7.24
CA GLU A 120 14.51 -4.70 5.82
C GLU A 120 14.45 -3.49 4.89
N GLN A 121 13.58 -2.52 5.18
CA GLN A 121 13.45 -1.30 4.38
C GLN A 121 14.71 -0.44 4.41
N ILE A 122 15.37 -0.29 5.56
CA ILE A 122 16.63 0.45 5.68
C ILE A 122 17.74 -0.24 4.88
N GLN A 123 17.84 -1.57 4.97
CA GLN A 123 18.82 -2.34 4.21
C GLN A 123 18.58 -2.25 2.71
N ALA A 124 17.34 -2.43 2.25
CA ALA A 124 17.00 -2.26 0.84
C ALA A 124 17.26 -0.82 0.35
N GLY A 125 16.91 0.17 1.17
CA GLY A 125 17.14 1.58 0.87
C GLY A 125 18.62 1.93 0.70
N SER A 126 19.50 1.38 1.54
CA SER A 126 20.95 1.59 1.39
C SER A 126 21.50 0.97 0.11
N GLN A 127 21.03 -0.23 -0.26
CA GLN A 127 21.40 -0.90 -1.51
C GLN A 127 20.92 -0.12 -2.74
N ILE A 128 19.67 0.34 -2.75
CA ILE A 128 19.12 1.15 -3.84
C ILE A 128 19.95 2.42 -4.01
N LYS A 129 20.26 3.11 -2.92
CA LYS A 129 21.08 4.34 -2.97
C LYS A 129 22.49 4.07 -3.50
N ALA A 130 23.10 2.95 -3.11
CA ALA A 130 24.41 2.57 -3.62
C ALA A 130 24.38 2.29 -5.14
N LEU A 131 23.35 1.58 -5.61
CA LEU A 131 23.16 1.32 -7.04
C LEU A 131 22.84 2.58 -7.84
N GLU A 132 22.03 3.48 -7.29
CA GLU A 132 21.72 4.78 -7.89
C GLU A 132 22.99 5.63 -8.05
N ASN A 133 23.82 5.72 -7.00
CA ASN A 133 25.11 6.41 -7.08
C ASN A 133 26.00 5.81 -8.17
N LYS A 134 26.13 4.48 -8.20
CA LYS A 134 26.93 3.79 -9.23
C LYS A 134 26.39 4.05 -10.63
N TRP A 135 25.08 4.05 -10.80
CA TRP A 135 24.45 4.36 -12.09
C TRP A 135 24.75 5.80 -12.53
N THR A 136 24.61 6.78 -11.62
CA THR A 136 24.96 8.18 -11.93
C THR A 136 26.44 8.36 -12.27
N GLU A 137 27.33 7.66 -11.56
CA GLU A 137 28.76 7.67 -11.83
C GLU A 137 29.09 7.09 -13.20
N LEU A 138 28.51 5.93 -13.54
CA LEU A 138 28.72 5.29 -14.84
C LEU A 138 28.24 6.17 -15.99
N ILE A 139 27.06 6.79 -15.87
CA ILE A 139 26.57 7.74 -16.87
C ILE A 139 27.53 8.93 -17.00
N GLY A 140 28.01 9.47 -15.87
CA GLY A 140 28.98 10.55 -15.87
C GLY A 140 30.28 10.18 -16.59
N GLN A 141 30.80 8.97 -16.33
CA GLN A 141 32.00 8.44 -16.99
C GLN A 141 31.78 8.22 -18.49
N THR A 142 30.64 7.67 -18.89
CA THR A 142 30.30 7.50 -20.31
C THR A 142 30.23 8.85 -21.02
N LEU A 143 29.58 9.84 -20.42
CA LEU A 143 29.50 11.18 -21.00
C LEU A 143 30.89 11.84 -21.11
N GLN A 144 31.73 11.70 -20.09
CA GLN A 144 33.12 12.20 -20.12
C GLN A 144 33.93 11.56 -21.24
N LEU A 145 33.78 10.25 -21.45
CA LEU A 145 34.44 9.52 -22.53
C LEU A 145 33.96 10.02 -23.90
N GLU A 146 32.64 10.18 -24.09
CA GLU A 146 32.08 10.69 -25.33
C GLU A 146 32.58 12.10 -25.65
N MET A 147 32.66 13.00 -24.66
CA MET A 147 33.23 14.34 -24.85
C MET A 147 34.71 14.29 -25.23
N ALA A 148 35.49 13.42 -24.60
CA ALA A 148 36.90 13.25 -24.93
C ALA A 148 37.10 12.71 -26.36
N CYS A 149 36.30 11.70 -26.76
CA CYS A 149 36.30 11.19 -28.13
C CYS A 149 35.96 12.28 -29.14
N ALA A 150 34.90 13.06 -28.89
CA ALA A 150 34.52 14.16 -29.77
C ALA A 150 35.62 15.23 -29.90
N SER A 151 36.26 15.61 -28.79
CA SER A 151 37.38 16.56 -28.81
C SER A 151 38.55 16.04 -29.65
N LEU A 152 38.97 14.78 -29.43
CA LEU A 152 40.05 14.17 -30.20
C LEU A 152 39.70 14.04 -31.68
N GLU A 153 38.45 13.71 -32.02
CA GLU A 153 37.98 13.68 -33.41
C GLU A 153 38.09 15.05 -34.07
N THR A 154 37.77 16.14 -33.36
CA THR A 154 37.95 17.51 -33.90
C THR A 154 39.41 17.88 -34.12
N GLU A 155 40.31 17.52 -33.20
CA GLU A 155 41.76 17.73 -33.36
C GLU A 155 42.31 16.95 -34.57
N ILE A 156 41.91 15.67 -34.72
CA ILE A 156 42.29 14.85 -35.87
C ILE A 156 41.79 15.48 -37.18
N GLN A 157 40.57 16.02 -37.21
CA GLN A 157 40.05 16.72 -38.39
C GLN A 157 40.86 17.98 -38.73
N GLN A 158 41.23 18.79 -37.73
CA GLN A 158 42.07 19.98 -37.92
C GLN A 158 43.45 19.61 -38.47
N LEU A 159 44.08 18.57 -37.91
CA LEU A 159 45.39 18.09 -38.38
C LEU A 159 45.32 17.58 -39.82
N LYS A 160 44.28 16.83 -40.19
CA LYS A 160 44.07 16.38 -41.59
C LYS A 160 43.88 17.54 -42.56
N GLN A 161 43.14 18.58 -42.16
CA GLN A 161 42.98 19.79 -42.97
C GLN A 161 44.33 20.51 -43.17
N TYR A 162 45.12 20.63 -42.11
CA TYR A 162 46.46 21.23 -42.18
C TYR A 162 47.42 20.42 -43.06
N GLU A 163 47.42 19.09 -42.96
CA GLU A 163 48.18 18.21 -43.83
C GLU A 163 47.80 18.40 -45.31
N GLN A 164 46.50 18.47 -45.61
CA GLN A 164 46.03 18.74 -46.98
C GLN A 164 46.48 20.11 -47.50
N GLN A 165 46.46 21.15 -46.66
CA GLN A 165 46.96 22.47 -47.04
C GLN A 165 48.45 22.42 -47.41
N LEU A 166 49.27 21.76 -46.58
CA LEU A 166 50.69 21.57 -46.85
C LEU A 166 50.94 20.81 -48.15
N ILE A 167 50.20 19.72 -48.41
CA ILE A 167 50.30 18.96 -49.67
C ILE A 167 49.97 19.84 -50.87
N ASN A 168 48.93 20.67 -50.77
CA ASN A 168 48.55 21.59 -51.85
C ASN A 168 49.62 22.68 -52.07
N ASP A 169 50.23 23.18 -50.99
CA ASP A 169 51.25 24.21 -51.08
C ASP A 169 52.57 23.66 -51.65
N THR A 170 52.97 22.43 -51.29
CA THR A 170 54.13 21.76 -51.91
C THR A 170 53.88 21.45 -53.39
N ALA A 171 52.66 21.05 -53.77
CA ALA A 171 52.30 20.85 -55.17
C ALA A 171 52.41 22.16 -55.99
N LYS A 172 51.89 23.28 -55.46
CA LYS A 172 52.02 24.61 -56.10
C LYS A 172 53.47 25.06 -56.24
N GLN A 173 54.31 24.80 -55.23
CA GLN A 173 55.75 25.12 -55.30
C GLN A 173 56.45 24.31 -56.40
N HIS A 174 56.11 23.03 -56.55
CA HIS A 174 56.62 22.20 -57.64
C HIS A 174 56.17 22.69 -59.02
N GLU A 175 54.90 23.10 -59.18
CA GLU A 175 54.41 23.70 -60.44
C GLU A 175 55.12 25.03 -60.77
N GLN A 176 55.37 25.89 -59.77
CA GLN A 176 56.13 27.12 -59.96
C GLN A 176 57.59 26.88 -60.35
N GLN A 177 58.25 25.86 -59.79
CA GLN A 177 59.62 25.49 -60.15
C GLN A 177 59.71 24.93 -61.56
N GLN A 178 58.74 24.10 -62.00
CA GLN A 178 58.67 23.62 -63.39
C GLN A 178 58.42 24.77 -64.38
N SER A 179 57.57 25.74 -64.03
CA SER A 179 57.36 26.94 -64.85
C SER A 179 58.60 27.83 -64.99
N ILE A 180 59.50 27.85 -64.00
CA ILE A 180 60.75 28.60 -64.06
C ILE A 180 61.75 27.87 -64.94
N ASP A 181 61.92 26.55 -64.74
CA ASP A 181 62.81 25.70 -65.53
C ASP A 181 62.42 25.61 -67.02
N ASP A 182 61.13 25.70 -67.35
CA ASP A 182 60.64 25.76 -68.74
C ASP A 182 60.76 27.16 -69.37
N SER A 183 61.00 28.21 -68.58
CA SER A 183 61.23 29.58 -69.10
C SER A 183 62.71 29.90 -69.37
N ASP A 184 63.63 29.13 -68.75
CA ASP A 184 65.09 29.25 -68.91
C ASP A 184 65.66 28.33 -70.02
N LYS A 185 64.81 27.66 -70.80
CA LYS A 185 65.16 26.91 -72.03
C LYS A 185 64.64 27.59 -73.29
#